data_AF-A0A9P9SWQ2-F1
#
_entry.id   AF-A0A9P9SWQ2-F1
#
_cell.length_a   1.000
_cell.length_b   1.000
_cell.length_c   1.000
_cell.angle_alpha   90.00
_cell.angle_beta   90.00
_cell.angle_gamma   90.00
#
_symmetry.space_group_name_H-M   'P 1'
#
loop_
_entity.id
_entity.type
_entity.pdbx_description
1 polymer ?
#
loop_
_entity_poly.entity_id
_entity_poly.type
_entity_poly.pdbx_seq_one_letter_code
_entity_poly.pdbx_strand_id
1 'polypeptide(L)'
;MATSIFQRKRDLMYLVFFIIHVPVMLAFDLSGFYPIQIKPLWMSSLREWYIATYGDRFFYNPPAWFSPLLFLELTYHLPLSLWAIPALLRSDPRVPLALLVFGLETSMSTLVCMAEMLSWDELSSAQKGVQGLGGMYGGYLGLGIFMTLDCYARLYGWIAGQKGLVPVKEGAKKDM
;
A
#
# COMPACT_ATOMS: atom_id res chain seq x y z
N MET A 1 -10.43 28.80 -0.42
CA MET A 1 -9.26 28.18 0.24
C MET A 1 -9.41 26.67 0.16
N ALA A 2 -8.34 25.92 -0.08
CA ALA A 2 -8.42 24.46 -0.05
C ALA A 2 -8.82 23.99 1.35
N THR A 3 -9.73 23.03 1.44
CA THR A 3 -10.15 22.42 2.71
C THR A 3 -8.94 21.84 3.44
N SER A 4 -8.78 22.18 4.71
CA SER A 4 -7.65 21.74 5.54
C SER A 4 -7.53 20.21 5.55
N ILE A 5 -6.29 19.70 5.58
CA ILE A 5 -6.02 18.25 5.64
C ILE A 5 -6.67 17.60 6.88
N PHE A 6 -6.76 18.32 8.00
CA PHE A 6 -7.39 17.84 9.24
C PHE A 6 -8.89 17.60 9.11
N GLN A 7 -9.55 18.24 8.13
CA GLN A 7 -10.97 18.01 7.82
C GLN A 7 -11.15 16.84 6.82
N ARG A 8 -10.11 16.50 6.05
CA ARG A 8 -10.12 15.42 5.05
C ARG A 8 -9.56 14.14 5.66
N LYS A 9 -10.31 13.52 6.59
CA LYS A 9 -9.87 12.37 7.40
C LYS A 9 -9.24 11.22 6.59
N ARG A 10 -9.81 10.86 5.45
CA ARG A 10 -9.28 9.83 4.53
C ARG A 10 -7.92 10.24 3.95
N ASP A 11 -7.79 11.48 3.50
CA ASP A 11 -6.56 12.01 2.93
C ASP A 11 -5.46 12.17 4.00
N LEU A 12 -5.85 12.53 5.23
CA LEU A 12 -4.95 12.57 6.38
C LEU A 12 -4.39 11.17 6.69
N MET A 13 -5.24 10.14 6.65
CA MET A 13 -4.80 8.75 6.82
C MET A 13 -3.78 8.35 5.74
N TYR A 14 -4.05 8.66 4.47
CA TYR A 14 -3.10 8.40 3.38
C TYR A 14 -1.80 9.18 3.54
N LEU A 15 -1.87 10.43 4.01
CA LEU A 15 -0.70 11.24 4.26
C LEU A 15 0.19 10.63 5.34
N VAL A 16 -0.40 10.23 6.48
CA VAL A 16 0.33 9.56 7.57
C VAL A 16 0.96 8.27 7.06
N PHE A 17 0.21 7.48 6.28
CA PHE A 17 0.74 6.29 5.65
C PHE A 17 1.98 6.58 4.80
N PHE A 18 1.92 7.52 3.85
CA PHE A 18 3.06 7.81 2.97
C PHE A 18 4.26 8.39 3.73
N ILE A 19 4.04 9.20 4.77
CA ILE A 19 5.10 9.73 5.63
C ILE A 19 5.86 8.61 6.36
N ILE A 20 5.15 7.58 6.82
CA ILE A 20 5.76 6.42 7.49
C ILE A 20 6.37 5.46 6.46
N HIS A 21 5.68 5.25 5.34
CA HIS A 21 6.04 4.27 4.33
C HIS A 21 7.36 4.61 3.64
N VAL A 22 7.60 5.88 3.28
CA VAL A 22 8.83 6.28 2.58
C VAL A 22 10.11 5.93 3.36
N PRO A 23 10.25 6.30 4.66
CA PRO A 23 11.38 5.85 5.47
C PRO A 23 11.49 4.33 5.57
N VAL A 24 10.38 3.61 5.75
CA VAL A 24 10.36 2.14 5.86
C VAL A 24 10.87 1.50 4.58
N MET A 25 10.38 1.92 3.41
CA MET A 25 10.84 1.42 2.12
C MET A 25 12.34 1.63 1.92
N LEU A 26 12.82 2.85 2.16
CA LEU A 26 14.23 3.19 1.97
C LEU A 26 15.13 2.43 2.95
N ALA A 27 14.69 2.26 4.19
CA ALA A 27 15.44 1.59 5.24
C ALA A 27 15.43 0.06 5.11
N PHE A 28 14.35 -0.50 4.60
CA PHE A 28 14.06 -1.93 4.73
C PHE A 28 13.93 -2.62 3.39
N ASP A 29 12.89 -2.30 2.63
CA ASP A 29 12.52 -3.00 1.39
C ASP A 29 13.60 -2.80 0.32
N LEU A 30 14.00 -1.54 0.12
CA LEU A 30 14.97 -1.12 -0.88
C LEU A 30 16.42 -1.28 -0.42
N SER A 31 16.66 -1.74 0.81
CA SER A 31 18.02 -1.86 1.36
C SER A 31 18.91 -2.85 0.59
N GLY A 32 18.33 -3.69 -0.27
CA GLY A 32 19.06 -4.57 -1.20
C GLY A 32 19.64 -3.86 -2.42
N PHE A 33 19.12 -2.68 -2.79
CA PHE A 33 19.58 -1.91 -3.95
C PHE A 33 20.72 -0.94 -3.62
N TYR A 34 21.04 -0.74 -2.33
CA TYR A 34 22.14 0.13 -1.93
C TYR A 34 23.49 -0.55 -2.22
N PRO A 35 24.43 0.13 -2.91
CA PRO A 35 25.82 -0.28 -2.95
C PRO A 35 26.37 -0.44 -1.53
N ILE A 36 27.23 -1.44 -1.32
CA ILE A 36 27.76 -1.78 0.01
C ILE A 36 28.52 -0.61 0.65
N GLN A 37 29.07 0.30 -0.15
CA GLN A 37 29.83 1.46 0.27
C GLN A 37 28.96 2.52 0.96
N ILE A 38 27.66 2.59 0.63
CA ILE A 38 26.74 3.60 1.17
C ILE A 38 25.70 3.00 2.10
N LYS A 39 25.57 1.67 2.14
CA LYS A 39 24.60 0.98 2.99
C LYS A 39 25.02 1.07 4.46
N PRO A 40 24.25 1.76 5.31
CA PRO A 40 24.55 1.81 6.74
C PRO A 40 24.42 0.43 7.39
N LEU A 41 25.31 0.12 8.33
CA LEU A 41 25.33 -1.18 9.02
C LEU A 41 24.01 -1.50 9.74
N TRP A 42 23.35 -0.49 10.30
CA TRP A 42 22.10 -0.66 11.04
C TRP A 42 20.98 -1.24 10.18
N MET A 43 21.00 -1.03 8.84
CA MET A 43 19.99 -1.61 7.95
C MET A 43 20.11 -3.13 7.89
N SER A 44 21.34 -3.64 7.87
CA SER A 44 21.60 -5.09 7.90
C SER A 44 21.21 -5.68 9.26
N SER A 45 21.60 -5.03 10.36
CA SER A 45 21.24 -5.49 11.70
C SER A 45 19.72 -5.48 11.94
N LEU A 46 19.01 -4.48 11.43
CA LEU A 46 17.55 -4.42 11.49
C LEU A 46 16.91 -5.58 10.72
N ARG A 47 17.43 -5.90 9.53
CA ARG A 47 16.95 -7.03 8.72
C ARG A 47 17.21 -8.37 9.40
N GLU A 48 18.39 -8.57 9.97
CA GLU A 48 18.72 -9.79 10.72
C GLU A 48 17.78 -9.98 11.92
N TRP A 49 17.56 -8.92 12.70
CA TRP A 49 16.60 -8.94 13.81
C TRP A 49 15.19 -9.26 13.33
N TYR A 50 14.75 -8.66 12.21
CA TYR A 50 13.43 -8.88 11.66
C TYR A 50 13.23 -10.33 11.21
N ILE A 51 14.21 -10.90 10.50
CA ILE A 51 14.18 -12.31 10.07
C ILE A 51 14.13 -13.23 11.29
N ALA A 52 14.97 -12.98 12.31
CA ALA A 52 14.97 -13.79 13.53
C ALA A 52 13.64 -13.71 14.30
N THR A 53 12.99 -12.55 14.29
CA THR A 53 11.74 -12.31 15.02
C THR A 53 10.53 -12.87 14.28
N TYR A 54 10.41 -12.57 12.99
CA TYR A 54 9.19 -12.82 12.20
C TYR A 54 9.32 -13.99 11.21
N GLY A 55 10.53 -14.41 10.87
CA GLY A 55 10.76 -15.54 9.97
C GLY A 55 10.49 -15.24 8.49
N ASP A 56 10.43 -13.97 8.09
CA ASP A 56 10.04 -13.59 6.74
C ASP A 56 11.04 -14.09 5.68
N ARG A 57 10.61 -15.11 4.92
CA ARG A 57 11.41 -15.81 3.91
C ARG A 57 11.77 -14.93 2.72
N PHE A 58 11.01 -13.89 2.43
CA PHE A 58 11.33 -12.99 1.32
C PHE A 58 12.70 -12.32 1.46
N PHE A 59 13.22 -12.20 2.69
CA PHE A 59 14.48 -11.51 2.94
C PHE A 59 15.71 -12.42 3.02
N TYR A 60 15.56 -13.75 2.94
CA TYR A 60 16.69 -14.69 2.95
C TYR A 60 16.60 -15.83 1.92
N ASN A 61 15.39 -16.17 1.44
CA ASN A 61 15.18 -17.16 0.38
C ASN A 61 13.97 -16.76 -0.51
N PRO A 62 14.02 -15.62 -1.21
CA PRO A 62 12.91 -15.14 -1.99
C PRO A 62 12.64 -15.98 -3.24
N PRO A 63 11.38 -16.19 -3.62
CA PRO A 63 11.05 -16.72 -4.93
C PRO A 63 11.39 -15.71 -6.03
N ALA A 64 11.65 -16.21 -7.25
CA ALA A 64 12.09 -15.37 -8.38
C ALA A 64 11.11 -14.24 -8.73
N TRP A 65 9.81 -14.42 -8.50
CA TRP A 65 8.78 -13.41 -8.77
C TRP A 65 8.78 -12.24 -7.77
N PHE A 66 9.46 -12.36 -6.63
CA PHE A 66 9.50 -11.30 -5.62
C PHE A 66 10.40 -10.13 -6.04
N SER A 67 11.50 -10.40 -6.75
CA SER A 67 12.43 -9.35 -7.20
C SER A 67 11.77 -8.30 -8.12
N PRO A 68 10.91 -8.67 -9.10
CA PRO A 68 10.09 -7.71 -9.82
C PRO A 68 9.20 -6.82 -8.95
N LEU A 69 8.64 -7.33 -7.84
CA LEU A 69 7.83 -6.53 -6.92
C LEU A 69 8.68 -5.48 -6.19
N LEU A 70 9.85 -5.85 -5.69
CA LEU A 70 10.81 -4.89 -5.11
C LEU A 70 11.26 -3.83 -6.14
N PHE A 71 11.37 -4.23 -7.42
CA PHE A 71 11.69 -3.28 -8.48
C PHE A 71 10.54 -2.30 -8.74
N LEU A 72 9.28 -2.74 -8.66
CA LEU A 72 8.10 -1.87 -8.69
C LEU A 72 8.07 -0.93 -7.48
N GLU A 73 8.49 -1.38 -6.31
CA GLU A 73 8.61 -0.50 -5.15
C GLU A 73 9.61 0.64 -5.41
N LEU A 74 10.77 0.32 -5.96
CA LEU A 74 11.81 1.31 -6.29
C LEU A 74 11.34 2.29 -7.36
N THR A 75 10.75 1.78 -8.44
CA THR A 75 10.51 2.56 -9.67
C THR A 75 9.14 3.23 -9.72
N TYR A 76 8.15 2.70 -8.99
CA TYR A 76 6.78 3.21 -8.99
C TYR A 76 6.35 3.69 -7.59
N HIS A 77 6.45 2.86 -6.56
CA HIS A 77 5.93 3.21 -5.23
C HIS A 77 6.68 4.38 -4.63
N LEU A 78 8.02 4.36 -4.66
CA LEU A 78 8.83 5.39 -4.02
C LEU A 78 8.61 6.77 -4.69
N PRO A 79 8.72 6.93 -6.03
CA PRO A 79 8.42 8.20 -6.68
C PRO A 79 7.00 8.70 -6.44
N LEU A 80 6.01 7.80 -6.49
CA LEU A 80 4.62 8.17 -6.25
C LEU A 80 4.38 8.57 -4.81
N SER A 81 4.97 7.88 -3.83
CA SER A 81 4.87 8.20 -2.41
C SER A 81 5.47 9.57 -2.09
N LEU A 82 6.64 9.88 -2.65
CA LEU A 82 7.28 11.20 -2.53
C LEU A 82 6.42 12.32 -3.14
N TRP A 83 5.74 12.04 -4.26
CA TRP A 83 4.80 12.98 -4.86
C TRP A 83 3.48 13.11 -4.07
N ALA A 84 2.98 12.00 -3.51
CA ALA A 84 1.68 11.93 -2.84
C ALA A 84 1.65 12.79 -1.58
N ILE A 85 2.76 12.89 -0.84
CA ILE A 85 2.85 13.71 0.40
C ILE A 85 2.47 15.18 0.14
N PRO A 86 3.18 15.95 -0.73
CA PRO A 86 2.79 17.33 -1.02
C PRO A 86 1.47 17.42 -1.81
N ALA A 87 1.12 16.42 -2.63
CA ALA A 87 -0.14 16.40 -3.37
C ALA A 87 -1.36 16.31 -2.44
N LEU A 88 -1.29 15.47 -1.40
CA LEU A 88 -2.32 15.32 -0.38
C LEU A 88 -2.47 16.61 0.43
N LEU A 89 -1.36 17.23 0.84
CA LEU A 89 -1.36 18.49 1.59
C LEU A 89 -2.08 19.61 0.84
N ARG A 90 -1.86 19.73 -0.48
CA ARG A 90 -2.48 20.76 -1.33
C ARG A 90 -3.85 20.39 -1.92
N SER A 91 -4.41 19.24 -1.58
CA SER A 91 -5.67 18.72 -2.16
C SER A 91 -5.62 18.59 -3.69
N ASP A 92 -4.52 18.07 -4.24
CA ASP A 92 -4.34 17.94 -5.70
C ASP A 92 -5.45 17.02 -6.29
N PRO A 93 -6.18 17.47 -7.33
CA PRO A 93 -7.29 16.70 -7.90
C PRO A 93 -6.85 15.40 -8.58
N ARG A 94 -5.55 15.20 -8.83
CA ARG A 94 -5.02 13.96 -9.42
C ARG A 94 -4.81 12.85 -8.39
N VAL A 95 -4.88 13.17 -7.10
CA VAL A 95 -4.67 12.21 -6.00
C VAL A 95 -5.54 10.96 -6.18
N PRO A 96 -6.86 11.02 -6.38
CA PRO A 96 -7.67 9.80 -6.50
C PRO A 96 -7.25 8.90 -7.67
N LEU A 97 -6.83 9.46 -8.80
CA LEU A 97 -6.35 8.65 -9.93
C LEU A 97 -5.04 7.93 -9.58
N ALA A 98 -4.08 8.65 -9.00
CA ALA A 98 -2.79 8.09 -8.62
C ALA A 98 -2.93 7.02 -7.52
N LEU A 99 -3.72 7.31 -6.49
CA LEU A 99 -3.93 6.41 -5.36
C LEU A 99 -4.80 5.20 -5.72
N LEU A 100 -5.65 5.29 -6.74
CA LEU A 100 -6.36 4.11 -7.28
C LEU A 100 -5.37 3.09 -7.85
N VAL A 101 -4.44 3.53 -8.70
CA VAL A 101 -3.44 2.63 -9.31
C VAL A 101 -2.51 2.07 -8.25
N PHE A 102 -2.01 2.93 -7.36
CA PHE A 102 -1.16 2.52 -6.23
C PHE A 102 -1.86 1.51 -5.32
N GLY A 103 -3.07 1.83 -4.85
CA GLY A 103 -3.82 0.97 -3.94
C GLY A 103 -4.12 -0.39 -4.56
N LEU A 104 -4.49 -0.44 -5.84
CA LEU A 104 -4.79 -1.69 -6.53
C LEU A 104 -3.55 -2.56 -6.67
N GLU A 105 -2.45 -1.98 -7.17
CA GLU A 105 -1.19 -2.70 -7.34
C GLU A 105 -0.66 -3.20 -5.99
N THR A 106 -0.70 -2.35 -4.94
CA THR A 106 -0.25 -2.71 -3.58
C THR A 106 -1.12 -3.82 -2.99
N SER A 107 -2.43 -3.80 -3.24
CA SER A 107 -3.33 -4.86 -2.79
C SER A 107 -2.98 -6.20 -3.45
N MET A 108 -2.72 -6.19 -4.75
CA MET A 108 -2.40 -7.41 -5.49
C MET A 108 -1.04 -7.97 -5.10
N SER A 109 0.00 -7.14 -5.02
CA SER A 109 1.34 -7.58 -4.61
C SER A 109 1.33 -8.10 -3.17
N THR A 110 0.69 -7.38 -2.25
CA THR A 110 0.56 -7.81 -0.84
C THR A 110 -0.24 -9.10 -0.72
N LEU A 111 -1.33 -9.28 -1.49
CA LEU A 111 -2.12 -10.51 -1.48
C LEU A 111 -1.29 -11.71 -1.92
N VAL A 112 -0.48 -11.57 -2.97
CA VAL A 112 0.42 -12.64 -3.44
C VAL A 112 1.48 -12.96 -2.39
N CYS A 113 2.10 -11.93 -1.79
CA CYS A 113 3.06 -12.12 -0.70
C CYS A 113 2.43 -12.81 0.52
N MET A 114 1.21 -12.42 0.88
CA MET A 114 0.47 -13.02 1.99
C MET A 114 0.12 -14.48 1.70
N ALA A 115 -0.33 -14.81 0.49
CA ALA A 115 -0.65 -16.18 0.09
C ALA A 115 0.59 -17.09 0.15
N GLU A 116 1.73 -16.62 -0.37
CA GLU A 116 3.02 -17.30 -0.27
C GLU A 116 3.44 -17.48 1.18
N MET A 117 3.40 -16.43 2.01
CA MET A 117 3.74 -16.48 3.43
C MET A 117 2.89 -17.51 4.19
N LEU A 118 1.58 -17.58 3.93
CA LEU A 118 0.70 -18.54 4.57
C LEU A 118 1.02 -20.00 4.22
N SER A 119 1.64 -20.22 3.05
CA SER A 119 2.07 -21.55 2.59
C SER A 119 3.35 -22.07 3.26
N TRP A 120 4.09 -21.24 3.98
CA TRP A 120 5.35 -21.64 4.61
C TRP A 120 5.10 -22.48 5.88
N ASP A 121 5.49 -23.74 5.86
CA ASP A 121 5.26 -24.67 6.98
C ASP A 121 6.15 -24.37 8.21
N GLU A 122 7.29 -23.70 8.03
CA GLU A 122 8.24 -23.40 9.10
C GLU A 122 7.82 -22.25 10.03
N LEU A 123 6.84 -21.43 9.63
CA LEU A 123 6.39 -20.31 10.47
C LEU A 123 5.57 -20.84 11.66
N SER A 124 5.95 -20.40 12.86
CA SER A 124 5.15 -20.65 14.06
C SER A 124 3.78 -19.97 13.98
N SER A 125 2.82 -20.46 14.77
CA SER A 125 1.49 -19.85 14.86
C SER A 125 1.53 -18.38 15.27
N ALA A 126 2.50 -17.98 16.09
CA ALA A 126 2.71 -16.59 16.49
C ALA A 126 3.19 -15.73 15.31
N GLN A 127 4.15 -16.23 14.52
CA GLN A 127 4.65 -15.55 13.33
C GLN A 127 3.60 -15.45 12.22
N LYS A 128 2.78 -16.49 12.01
CA LYS A 128 1.65 -16.44 11.05
C LYS A 128 0.50 -15.55 11.53
N GLY A 129 0.36 -15.37 12.85
CA GLY A 129 -0.78 -14.70 13.46
C GLY A 129 -0.80 -13.18 13.30
N VAL A 130 -1.82 -12.55 13.90
CA VAL A 130 -2.06 -11.09 13.86
C VAL A 130 -0.93 -10.28 14.53
N GLN A 131 -0.17 -10.89 15.45
CA GLN A 131 0.97 -10.23 16.08
C GLN A 131 2.26 -10.35 15.25
N GLY A 132 2.26 -11.18 14.20
CA GLY A 132 3.38 -11.41 13.31
C GLY A 132 3.13 -10.93 11.90
N LEU A 133 3.59 -11.72 10.93
CA LEU A 133 3.48 -11.44 9.50
C LEU A 133 2.02 -11.31 9.05
N GLY A 134 1.11 -12.13 9.58
CA GLY A 134 -0.31 -12.07 9.22
C GLY A 134 -0.94 -10.71 9.52
N GLY A 135 -0.57 -10.08 10.65
CA GLY A 135 -1.03 -8.73 10.98
C GLY A 135 -0.39 -7.65 10.11
N MET A 136 0.91 -7.77 9.83
CA MET A 136 1.64 -6.83 8.98
C MET A 136 1.09 -6.83 7.55
N TYR A 137 1.09 -8.00 6.89
CA TYR A 137 0.53 -8.15 5.53
C TYR A 137 -0.97 -7.85 5.50
N GLY A 138 -1.74 -8.32 6.49
CA GLY A 138 -3.18 -8.09 6.56
C GLY A 138 -3.55 -6.60 6.72
N GLY A 139 -2.82 -5.87 7.57
CA GLY A 139 -3.01 -4.43 7.74
C GLY A 139 -2.70 -3.66 6.46
N TYR A 140 -1.60 -4.03 5.79
CA TYR A 140 -1.19 -3.43 4.52
C TYR A 140 -2.20 -3.68 3.40
N LEU A 141 -2.65 -4.93 3.27
CA LEU A 141 -3.66 -5.34 2.30
C LEU A 141 -4.99 -4.62 2.55
N GLY A 142 -5.43 -4.54 3.80
CA GLY A 142 -6.66 -3.83 4.17
C GLY A 142 -6.62 -2.35 3.80
N LEU A 143 -5.48 -1.68 4.03
CA LEU A 143 -5.28 -0.29 3.63
C LEU A 143 -5.30 -0.12 2.11
N GLY A 144 -4.61 -0.99 1.37
CA GLY A 144 -4.58 -0.96 -0.10
C GLY A 144 -5.99 -1.11 -0.71
N ILE A 145 -6.77 -2.08 -0.21
CA ILE A 145 -8.15 -2.31 -0.66
C ILE A 145 -9.02 -1.09 -0.36
N PHE A 146 -8.93 -0.55 0.86
CA PHE A 146 -9.69 0.64 1.24
C PHE A 146 -9.35 1.84 0.35
N MET A 147 -8.05 2.09 0.11
CA MET A 147 -7.59 3.17 -0.74
C MET A 147 -8.11 3.04 -2.18
N THR A 148 -8.08 1.81 -2.72
CA THR A 148 -8.60 1.48 -4.05
C THR A 148 -10.09 1.81 -4.16
N LEU A 149 -10.90 1.31 -3.22
CA LEU A 149 -12.35 1.50 -3.24
C LEU A 149 -12.75 2.96 -3.05
N ASP A 150 -12.10 3.66 -2.11
CA ASP A 150 -12.32 5.08 -1.88
C ASP A 150 -12.01 5.91 -3.13
N CYS A 151 -10.85 5.68 -3.75
CA CYS A 151 -10.43 6.44 -4.92
C CYS A 151 -11.29 6.13 -6.15
N TYR A 152 -11.68 4.86 -6.34
CA TYR A 152 -12.63 4.47 -7.36
C TYR A 152 -13.96 5.20 -7.19
N ALA A 153 -14.52 5.22 -5.96
CA ALA A 153 -15.78 5.89 -5.68
C ALA A 153 -15.73 7.41 -5.94
N ARG A 154 -14.61 8.06 -5.60
CA ARG A 154 -14.39 9.49 -5.88
C ARG A 154 -14.39 9.77 -7.38
N LEU A 155 -13.61 9.00 -8.15
CA LEU A 155 -13.51 9.14 -9.60
C LEU A 155 -14.85 8.85 -10.29
N TYR A 156 -15.55 7.79 -9.85
CA TYR A 156 -16.87 7.47 -10.34
C TYR A 156 -17.86 8.61 -10.09
N GLY A 157 -17.86 9.19 -8.88
CA GLY A 157 -18.70 10.35 -8.55
C GLY A 157 -18.42 11.56 -9.44
N TRP A 158 -17.16 11.81 -9.80
CA TRP A 158 -16.80 12.88 -10.73
C TRP A 158 -17.34 12.64 -12.15
N ILE A 159 -17.17 11.41 -12.68
CA ILE A 159 -17.67 11.04 -14.00
C ILE A 159 -19.21 11.10 -14.02
N ALA A 160 -19.86 10.57 -12.99
CA ALA A 160 -21.32 10.59 -12.86
C ALA A 160 -21.85 12.03 -12.82
N GLY A 161 -21.22 12.92 -12.06
CA GLY A 161 -21.57 14.33 -12.00
C GLY A 161 -21.42 15.03 -13.35
N GLN A 162 -20.35 14.75 -14.11
CA GLN A 162 -20.14 15.32 -15.44
C GLN A 162 -21.17 14.84 -16.47
N LYS A 163 -21.60 13.58 -16.37
CA LYS A 163 -22.57 12.97 -17.30
C LYS A 163 -24.03 13.10 -16.85
N GLY A 164 -24.30 13.71 -15.70
CA GLY A 164 -25.65 13.80 -15.13
C GLY A 164 -26.26 12.43 -14.82
N LEU A 165 -25.44 11.43 -14.51
CA LEU A 165 -25.93 10.08 -14.19
C LEU A 165 -26.62 10.11 -12.84
N VAL A 166 -27.90 9.73 -12.82
CA VAL A 166 -28.70 9.61 -11.60
C VAL A 166 -28.74 8.13 -11.20
N PRO A 167 -28.58 7.79 -9.90
CA PRO A 167 -28.77 6.42 -9.45
C PRO A 167 -30.15 5.91 -9.87
N VAL A 168 -30.20 4.72 -10.46
CA VAL A 168 -31.47 4.04 -10.76
C VAL A 168 -32.16 3.83 -9.42
N LYS A 169 -33.28 4.52 -9.19
CA LYS A 169 -34.12 4.26 -8.02
C LYS A 169 -34.68 2.85 -8.18
N GLU A 170 -34.28 1.91 -7.32
CA GLU A 170 -35.01 0.65 -7.14
C GLU A 170 -36.46 1.01 -6.77
N GLY A 171 -37.39 0.83 -7.71
CA GLY A 171 -38.79 1.19 -7.49
C GLY A 171 -39.62 1.48 -8.74
N ALA A 172 -39.03 1.63 -9.93
CA ALA A 172 -39.80 1.71 -11.18
C ALA A 172 -40.23 0.30 -11.66
N LYS A 173 -40.87 -0.46 -10.78
CA LYS A 173 -41.71 -1.61 -11.12
C LYS A 173 -43.12 -1.27 -10.65
N LYS A 174 -43.78 -0.42 -11.42
CA LYS A 174 -45.24 -0.27 -11.41
C LYS A 174 -45.66 0.31 -12.75
N ASP A 175 -46.22 -0.58 -13.57
CA ASP A 175 -47.49 -0.42 -14.28
C ASP A 175 -47.40 -1.12 -15.64
N MET A 176 -47.71 -2.43 -15.64
CA MET A 176 -48.33 -3.14 -16.75
C MET A 176 -49.42 -4.04 -16.17
#